data_AF-A0A8S9NWF6-F1
#
_entry.id   AF-A0A8S9NWF6-F1
#
_cell.length_a   1.000
_cell.length_b   1.000
_cell.length_c   1.000
_cell.angle_alpha   90.00
_cell.angle_beta   90.00
_cell.angle_gamma   90.00
#
_symmetry.space_group_name_H-M   'P 1'
#
loop_
_entity.id
_entity.type
_entity.pdbx_description
1 polymer ?
#
loop_
_entity_poly.entity_id
_entity_poly.type
_entity_poly.pdbx_seq_one_letter_code
_entity_poly.pdbx_strand_id
1 'polypeptide(L)'
;MVFEGAHPDIVTYKILLDGLCDKGELEMALDILDKMRKRSLSKADMLFRKMGENGIAPDDCAYNILIRAHLRGGELTASAELIEEMKSCGFSADASTVKMVMDMLSSGELDKSFLNMLS
;
A
#
# COMPACT_ATOMS: atom_id res chain seq x y z
N MET A 1 14.32 -17.46 28.44
CA MET A 1 12.99 -17.73 27.86
C MET A 1 12.80 -16.77 26.71
N VAL A 2 12.90 -17.26 25.48
CA VAL A 2 12.64 -16.45 24.28
C VAL A 2 11.12 -16.46 24.10
N PHE A 3 10.46 -15.31 24.30
CA PHE A 3 9.06 -15.15 23.93
C PHE A 3 8.97 -15.12 22.41
N GLU A 4 8.82 -16.29 21.81
CA GLU A 4 8.29 -16.39 20.46
C GLU A 4 6.80 -16.01 20.50
N GLY A 5 6.42 -14.96 19.79
CA GLY A 5 5.09 -14.89 19.19
C GLY A 5 4.13 -13.79 19.62
N ALA A 6 4.50 -12.83 20.48
CA ALA A 6 3.67 -11.64 20.63
C ALA A 6 3.89 -10.70 19.44
N HIS A 7 2.90 -10.55 18.57
CA HIS A 7 2.91 -9.51 17.54
C HIS A 7 2.84 -8.15 18.26
N PRO A 8 3.92 -7.35 18.27
CA PRO A 8 3.88 -6.05 18.89
C PRO A 8 2.85 -5.19 18.14
N ASP A 9 1.98 -4.52 18.88
CA ASP A 9 1.00 -3.59 18.34
C ASP A 9 1.59 -2.18 18.18
N ILE A 10 0.81 -1.27 17.59
CA ILE A 10 1.21 0.14 17.38
C ILE A 10 1.67 0.80 18.70
N VAL A 11 1.05 0.46 19.82
CA VAL A 11 1.37 1.03 21.13
C VAL A 11 2.76 0.58 21.59
N THR A 12 3.06 -0.72 21.43
CA THR A 12 4.37 -1.30 21.76
C THR A 12 5.49 -0.66 20.95
N TYR A 13 5.28 -0.50 19.64
CA TYR A 13 6.24 0.17 18.78
C TYR A 13 6.41 1.65 19.10
N LYS A 14 5.32 2.36 19.47
CA LYS A 14 5.39 3.76 19.86
C LYS A 14 6.24 3.96 21.12
N ILE A 15 6.08 3.11 22.13
CA ILE A 15 6.89 3.13 23.35
C ILE A 15 8.38 2.88 23.04
N LEU A 16 8.67 1.89 22.18
CA LEU A 16 10.04 1.61 21.74
C LEU A 16 10.68 2.79 20.99
N LEU A 17 9.93 3.41 20.08
CA LEU A 17 10.42 4.56 19.32
C LEU A 17 10.69 5.77 20.23
N ASP A 18 9.78 6.06 21.15
CA ASP A 18 9.92 7.15 22.12
C ASP A 18 11.19 6.98 22.97
N GLY A 19 11.37 5.80 23.56
CA GLY A 19 12.54 5.50 24.38
C GLY A 19 13.86 5.45 23.62
N LEU A 20 13.86 5.08 22.32
CA LEU A 20 15.05 5.10 21.47
C LEU A 20 15.42 6.53 21.05
N CYS A 21 14.43 7.36 20.73
CA CYS A 21 14.63 8.77 20.43
C CYS A 21 15.21 9.52 21.64
N ASP A 22 14.68 9.28 22.85
CA ASP A 22 15.17 9.90 24.09
C ASP A 22 16.63 9.54 24.41
N LYS A 23 17.07 8.34 24.01
CA LYS A 23 18.45 7.87 24.19
C LYS A 23 19.39 8.28 23.05
N GLY A 24 18.88 8.92 22.00
CA GLY A 24 19.65 9.26 20.81
C GLY A 24 20.01 8.05 19.93
N GLU A 25 19.37 6.89 20.12
CA GLU A 25 19.57 5.67 19.33
C GLU A 25 18.80 5.72 17.99
N LEU A 26 19.06 6.77 17.21
CA LEU A 26 18.33 7.07 15.98
C LEU A 26 18.39 5.94 14.94
N GLU A 27 19.53 5.27 14.82
CA GLU A 27 19.71 4.19 13.84
C GLU A 27 18.76 3.01 14.12
N MET A 28 18.60 2.64 15.39
CA MET A 28 17.67 1.58 15.79
C MET A 28 16.20 2.03 15.66
N ALA A 29 15.90 3.30 15.97
CA ALA A 29 14.57 3.86 15.78
C ALA A 29 14.15 3.83 14.30
N LEU A 30 15.07 4.15 13.38
CA LEU A 30 14.83 4.09 11.95
C LEU A 30 14.60 2.65 11.44
N ASP A 31 15.37 1.67 11.93
CA ASP A 31 15.15 0.24 11.60
C ASP A 31 13.76 -0.25 12.07
N ILE A 32 13.33 0.16 13.26
CA ILE A 32 11.98 -0.15 13.76
C ILE A 32 10.89 0.47 12.87
N LEU A 33 11.04 1.74 12.49
CA LEU A 33 10.11 2.40 11.59
C LEU A 33 10.02 1.70 10.23
N ASP A 34 11.16 1.28 9.65
CA ASP A 34 11.15 0.57 8.38
C ASP A 34 10.48 -0.81 8.48
N LYS A 35 10.69 -1.52 9.60
CA LYS A 35 9.98 -2.79 9.89
C LYS A 35 8.48 -2.61 10.05
N MET A 36 8.04 -1.56 10.74
CA MET A 36 6.61 -1.23 10.88
C MET A 36 5.99 -0.93 9.52
N ARG A 37 6.65 -0.07 8.73
CA ARG A 37 6.20 0.29 7.38
C ARG A 37 6.09 -0.95 6.50
N LYS A 38 7.12 -1.79 6.47
CA LYS A 38 7.09 -3.06 5.72
C LYS A 38 5.96 -3.96 6.17
N ARG A 39 5.72 -4.12 7.48
CA ARG A 39 4.57 -4.94 7.96
C ARG A 39 3.21 -4.40 7.54
N SER A 40 3.09 -3.08 7.37
CA SER A 40 1.84 -2.44 6.96
C SER A 40 1.61 -2.48 5.44
N LEU A 41 2.66 -2.70 4.64
CA LEU A 41 2.56 -2.75 3.18
C LEU A 41 2.08 -4.13 2.70
N SER A 42 1.25 -4.12 1.67
CA SER A 42 0.88 -5.35 0.98
C SER A 42 2.10 -5.94 0.27
N LYS A 43 2.10 -7.26 0.00
CA LYS A 43 3.15 -7.90 -0.81
C LYS A 43 3.29 -7.24 -2.19
N ALA A 44 2.19 -6.70 -2.73
CA ALA A 44 2.19 -6.00 -3.99
C ALA A 44 2.93 -4.66 -3.86
N ASP A 45 2.67 -3.88 -2.81
CA ASP A 45 3.30 -2.56 -2.59
C ASP A 45 4.82 -2.71 -2.39
N MET A 46 5.24 -3.77 -1.69
CA MET A 46 6.67 -4.10 -1.56
C MET A 46 7.32 -4.40 -2.92
N LEU A 47 6.62 -5.16 -3.78
CA LEU A 47 7.13 -5.50 -5.10
C LEU A 47 7.24 -4.24 -5.97
N PHE A 48 6.21 -3.41 -5.99
CA PHE A 48 6.19 -2.16 -6.74
C PHE A 48 7.31 -1.21 -6.30
N ARG A 49 7.53 -1.06 -4.99
CA ARG A 49 8.63 -0.25 -4.48
C ARG A 49 9.99 -0.81 -4.91
N LYS A 50 10.16 -2.13 -4.88
CA LYS A 50 11.38 -2.80 -5.33
C LYS A 50 11.59 -2.65 -6.85
N MET A 51 10.52 -2.60 -7.65
CA MET A 51 10.62 -2.28 -9.08
C MET A 51 11.20 -0.88 -9.27
N GLY A 52 10.69 0.13 -8.54
CA GLY A 52 11.25 1.49 -8.53
C GLY A 52 12.72 1.55 -8.07
N GLU A 53 13.07 0.88 -6.97
CA GLU A 53 14.45 0.81 -6.45
C GLU A 53 15.43 0.19 -7.47
N ASN A 54 14.97 -0.76 -8.28
CA ASN A 54 15.77 -1.41 -9.32
C ASN A 54 15.73 -0.70 -10.68
N GLY A 55 15.02 0.43 -10.80
CA GLY A 55 14.82 1.13 -12.06
C GLY A 55 13.98 0.36 -13.08
N ILE A 56 13.17 -0.60 -12.61
CA ILE A 56 12.24 -1.39 -13.44
C ILE A 56 10.90 -0.65 -13.44
N ALA A 57 10.43 -0.26 -14.63
CA ALA A 57 9.11 0.35 -14.76
C ALA A 57 8.00 -0.68 -14.46
N PRO A 58 6.96 -0.32 -13.70
CA PRO A 58 5.77 -1.15 -13.54
C PRO A 58 5.06 -1.38 -14.88
N ASP A 59 4.47 -2.56 -15.05
CA ASP A 59 3.60 -2.90 -16.18
C ASP A 59 2.11 -2.80 -15.81
N ASP A 60 1.24 -3.01 -16.79
CA ASP A 60 -0.22 -3.00 -16.63
C ASP A 60 -0.69 -3.99 -15.55
N CYS A 61 -0.08 -5.17 -15.49
CA CYS A 61 -0.39 -6.20 -14.51
C CYS A 61 -0.09 -5.72 -13.09
N ALA A 62 1.07 -5.10 -12.86
CA ALA A 62 1.48 -4.57 -11.56
C ALA A 62 0.49 -3.51 -11.04
N TYR A 63 0.11 -2.54 -11.89
CA TYR A 63 -0.90 -1.53 -11.51
C TYR A 63 -2.24 -2.18 -11.14
N ASN A 64 -2.76 -3.08 -11.97
CA ASN A 64 -4.03 -3.75 -11.72
C ASN A 64 -4.03 -4.60 -10.43
N ILE A 65 -2.89 -5.18 -10.05
CA ILE A 65 -2.75 -5.90 -8.77
C ILE A 65 -2.83 -4.91 -7.60
N LEU A 66 -2.10 -3.80 -7.66
CA LEU A 66 -2.04 -2.81 -6.57
C LEU A 66 -3.35 -2.09 -6.36
N ILE A 67 -3.98 -1.63 -7.45
CA ILE A 67 -5.27 -0.96 -7.40
C ILE A 67 -6.28 -1.85 -6.66
N ARG A 68 -6.39 -3.13 -7.05
CA ARG A 68 -7.28 -4.09 -6.36
C ARG A 68 -6.88 -4.35 -4.92
N ALA A 69 -5.59 -4.34 -4.59
CA ALA A 69 -5.12 -4.50 -3.21
C ALA A 69 -5.54 -3.31 -2.33
N HIS A 70 -5.33 -2.09 -2.81
CA HIS A 70 -5.72 -0.86 -2.12
C HIS A 70 -7.25 -0.72 -1.99
N LEU A 71 -8.01 -1.03 -3.05
CA LEU A 71 -9.48 -1.08 -3.00
C LEU A 71 -9.99 -2.03 -1.91
N ARG A 72 -9.43 -3.24 -1.81
CA ARG A 72 -9.79 -4.21 -0.76
C ARG A 72 -9.38 -3.76 0.64
N GLY A 73 -8.32 -2.97 0.75
CA GLY A 73 -7.86 -2.38 2.00
C GLY A 73 -8.63 -1.13 2.42
N GLY A 74 -9.53 -0.62 1.57
CA GLY A 74 -10.23 0.65 1.78
C GLY A 74 -9.32 1.88 1.59
N GLU A 75 -8.12 1.69 1.05
CA GLU A 75 -7.15 2.78 0.82
C GLU A 75 -7.45 3.46 -0.52
N LEU A 76 -8.53 4.24 -0.54
CA LEU A 76 -9.08 4.80 -1.77
C LEU A 76 -8.14 5.84 -2.40
N THR A 77 -7.45 6.65 -1.59
CA THR A 77 -6.53 7.68 -2.09
C THR A 77 -5.36 7.05 -2.85
N ALA A 78 -4.69 6.04 -2.29
CA ALA A 78 -3.61 5.36 -2.99
C ALA A 78 -4.10 4.63 -4.25
N SER A 79 -5.30 4.03 -4.20
CA SER A 79 -5.90 3.43 -5.39
C SER A 79 -6.13 4.45 -6.50
N ALA A 80 -6.58 5.66 -6.16
CA ALA A 80 -6.85 6.73 -7.11
C ALA A 80 -5.55 7.23 -7.77
N GLU A 81 -4.49 7.43 -6.97
CA GLU A 81 -3.16 7.80 -7.45
C GLU A 81 -2.59 6.76 -8.43
N LEU A 82 -2.72 5.47 -8.12
CA LEU A 82 -2.27 4.40 -9.00
C LEU A 82 -3.06 4.32 -10.31
N ILE A 83 -4.36 4.64 -10.30
CA ILE A 83 -5.17 4.69 -11.53
C ILE A 83 -4.69 5.83 -12.44
N GLU A 84 -4.42 7.02 -11.90
CA GLU A 84 -3.89 8.15 -12.67
C GLU A 84 -2.48 7.86 -13.21
N GLU A 85 -1.61 7.28 -12.38
CA GLU A 85 -0.25 6.92 -12.81
C GLU A 85 -0.31 5.88 -13.94
N MET A 86 -1.12 4.83 -13.79
CA MET A 86 -1.35 3.81 -14.82
C MET A 86 -1.75 4.43 -16.16
N LYS A 87 -2.64 5.43 -16.16
CA LYS A 87 -3.06 6.15 -17.38
C LYS A 87 -1.95 7.01 -17.96
N SER A 88 -1.19 7.68 -17.11
CA SER A 88 -0.03 8.48 -17.54
C SER A 88 1.02 7.61 -18.25
N CYS A 89 1.12 6.33 -17.87
CA CYS A 89 1.97 5.33 -18.52
C CYS A 89 1.33 4.68 -19.77
N GLY A 90 0.09 5.04 -20.14
CA GLY A 90 -0.61 4.47 -21.30
C GLY A 90 -1.22 3.09 -21.06
N PHE A 91 -1.34 2.65 -19.80
CA PHE A 91 -1.98 1.39 -19.43
C PHE A 91 -3.45 1.62 -19.06
N SER A 92 -4.23 0.54 -19.06
CA SER A 92 -5.65 0.56 -18.71
C SER A 92 -6.00 -0.47 -17.65
N ALA A 93 -7.08 -0.23 -16.92
CA ALA A 93 -7.59 -1.22 -15.99
C ALA A 93 -8.10 -2.46 -16.72
N ASP A 94 -7.84 -3.64 -16.14
CA ASP A 94 -8.36 -4.91 -16.62
C ASP A 94 -9.84 -5.10 -16.21
N ALA A 95 -10.49 -6.10 -16.80
CA ALA A 95 -11.88 -6.42 -16.51
C ALA A 95 -12.15 -6.76 -15.03
N SER A 96 -11.15 -7.31 -14.32
CA SER A 96 -11.28 -7.64 -12.89
C SER A 96 -11.25 -6.38 -12.03
N THR A 97 -10.41 -5.41 -12.36
CA THR A 97 -10.31 -4.12 -11.68
C THR A 97 -11.59 -3.30 -11.93
N VAL A 98 -12.06 -3.22 -13.18
CA VAL A 98 -13.33 -2.56 -13.52
C VAL A 98 -14.49 -3.20 -12.76
N LYS A 99 -14.57 -4.54 -12.74
CA LYS A 99 -15.61 -5.26 -11.99
C LYS A 99 -15.58 -4.91 -10.51
N MET A 100 -14.41 -4.88 -9.88
CA MET A 100 -14.27 -4.55 -8.46
C MET A 100 -14.77 -3.13 -8.16
N VAL A 101 -14.41 -2.15 -8.99
CA VAL A 101 -14.91 -0.78 -8.85
C VAL A 101 -16.44 -0.74 -8.99
N MET A 102 -17.01 -1.47 -9.95
CA MET A 102 -18.48 -1.56 -10.12
C MET A 102 -19.18 -2.21 -8.93
N ASP A 103 -18.61 -3.28 -8.36
CA ASP A 103 -19.13 -3.94 -7.18
C ASP A 103 -19.13 -2.99 -5.96
N MET A 104 -18.04 -2.24 -5.75
CA MET A 104 -17.92 -1.26 -4.65
C MET A 104 -18.76 0.00 -4.84
N LEU A 105 -19.00 0.44 -6.08
CA LEU A 105 -19.97 1.49 -6.39
C LEU A 105 -21.40 1.04 -6.04
N SER A 106 -21.70 -0.24 -6.30
CA SER A 106 -23.03 -0.81 -6.02
C SER A 106 -23.27 -0.99 -4.51
N SER A 107 -22.22 -1.26 -3.73
CA SER A 107 -22.30 -1.28 -2.26
C SER A 107 -22.29 0.10 -1.61
N GLY A 108 -21.94 1.16 -2.37
CA GLY A 108 -21.86 2.53 -1.87
C GLY A 108 -20.53 2.87 -1.17
N GLU A 109 -19.52 2.01 -1.27
CA GLU A 109 -18.18 2.22 -0.73
C GLU A 109 -17.35 3.20 -1.59
N LEU A 110 -17.68 3.31 -2.88
CA LEU A 110 -17.07 4.24 -3.82
C LEU A 110 -18.09 5.24 -4.38
N ASP A 111 -17.59 6.39 -4.83
CA ASP A 111 -18.34 7.34 -5.63
C ASP A 111 -17.97 7.27 -7.12
N LYS A 112 -18.82 7.85 -7.98
CA LYS A 112 -18.70 7.78 -9.45
C LYS A 112 -17.39 8.35 -10.01
N SER A 113 -16.62 9.12 -9.24
CA SER A 113 -15.30 9.60 -9.64
C SER A 113 -14.38 8.43 -10.04
N PHE A 114 -14.38 7.32 -9.29
CA PHE A 114 -13.55 6.15 -9.61
C PHE A 114 -13.85 5.58 -10.98
N LEU A 115 -15.12 5.59 -11.41
CA LEU A 115 -15.50 5.13 -12.74
C LEU A 115 -14.98 6.07 -13.83
N ASN A 116 -15.04 7.39 -13.59
CA ASN A 116 -14.49 8.38 -14.52
C ASN A 116 -12.96 8.27 -14.64
N MET A 117 -12.28 7.88 -13.55
CA MET A 117 -10.84 7.63 -13.58
C MET A 117 -10.49 6.44 -14.48
N LEU A 118 -11.36 5.44 -14.59
CA LEU A 118 -11.15 4.26 -15.45
C LEU A 118 -11.45 4.48 -16.95
N SER A 119 -12.07 5.61 -17.31
CA SER A 119 -12.41 5.97 -18.70
C SER A 119 -11.26 6.57 -19.48
#